data_AF-A0AAF0C6T3-F1
#
_entry.id   AF-A0AAF0C6T3-F1
#
_cell.length_a   1.000
_cell.length_b   1.000
_cell.length_c   1.000
_cell.angle_alpha   90.00
_cell.angle_beta   90.00
_cell.angle_gamma   90.00
#
_symmetry.space_group_name_H-M   'P 1'
#
loop_
_entity.id
_entity.type
_entity.pdbx_description
1 polymer ?
#
loop_
_entity_poly.entity_id
_entity_poly.type
_entity_poly.pdbx_seq_one_letter_code
_entity_poly.pdbx_strand_id
1 'polypeptide(L)'
;MRKVPYFFVLIITILLEGCSTHSQLIEPEFAVVRTFFATDRNLTGKTKPGEMFGVERSKLTYGTCDVSIPRDHRMGKLESPSIWRLQFREEPSKHVVLLSTWINSKDKYFTDLAAMVNSAQTRSAFIFVHGYNVTFEEAARRTAQISYDLGFEGASVFYSWPSQGTIPAYTIDEQNIEWSQAHLRAFLVDFFVHSEAQNVYLIAHSMGNRALTRVVASLLTDKPLLRERLKEVILMAPDIDADVFKRDIAPALANSNRPTTLYASSKDLALAASKKVHGNPRAGDSGQGLVIVSGIETIDATAVDTSLLGHSYPKDESSVLSDIFNLIRNGLRPDQRFRLSPIDTEAGRYWKFKQ
;
A
#
# COMPACT_ATOMS: atom_id res chain seq x y z
N MET A 1 -32.04 60.44 -62.79
CA MET A 1 -31.08 59.63 -62.01
C MET A 1 -30.16 60.60 -61.26
N ARG A 2 -30.29 60.70 -59.93
CA ARG A 2 -29.64 61.75 -59.11
C ARG A 2 -28.19 61.36 -58.76
N LYS A 3 -27.25 62.28 -59.01
CA LYS A 3 -25.86 62.30 -58.53
C LYS A 3 -25.80 62.84 -57.09
N VAL A 4 -25.00 62.25 -56.19
CA VAL A 4 -24.47 62.83 -54.94
C VAL A 4 -23.14 62.11 -54.58
N PRO A 5 -22.12 62.77 -54.00
CA PRO A 5 -20.70 62.52 -54.26
C PRO A 5 -19.94 61.71 -53.18
N TYR A 6 -18.70 61.38 -53.51
CA TYR A 6 -17.68 60.79 -52.64
C TYR A 6 -17.32 61.72 -51.47
N PHE A 7 -17.29 61.18 -50.25
CA PHE A 7 -16.62 61.79 -49.09
C PHE A 7 -15.64 60.79 -48.48
N PHE A 8 -14.41 61.25 -48.31
CA PHE A 8 -13.33 60.60 -47.57
C PHE A 8 -13.71 60.46 -46.09
N VAL A 9 -13.51 59.28 -45.49
CA VAL A 9 -13.35 59.14 -44.03
C VAL A 9 -12.04 58.41 -43.77
N LEU A 10 -11.18 59.12 -43.04
CA LEU A 10 -9.86 58.75 -42.57
C LEU A 10 -9.95 57.55 -41.61
N ILE A 11 -9.38 56.40 -41.98
CA ILE A 11 -9.22 55.27 -41.07
C ILE A 11 -8.02 55.58 -40.17
N ILE A 12 -8.29 55.96 -38.92
CA ILE A 12 -7.28 56.07 -37.87
C ILE A 12 -7.03 54.66 -37.33
N THR A 13 -5.85 54.13 -37.62
CA THR A 13 -5.33 52.89 -37.06
C THR A 13 -4.94 53.13 -35.60
N ILE A 14 -5.75 52.67 -34.64
CA ILE A 14 -5.35 52.58 -33.24
C ILE A 14 -4.84 51.16 -33.00
N LEU A 15 -3.52 51.03 -32.87
CA LEU A 15 -2.84 49.85 -32.35
C LEU A 15 -3.25 49.66 -30.88
N LEU A 16 -4.12 48.70 -30.62
CA LEU A 16 -4.33 48.16 -29.27
C LEU A 16 -3.32 47.04 -29.07
N GLU A 17 -2.21 47.36 -28.40
CA GLU A 17 -1.31 46.36 -27.82
C GLU A 17 -2.07 45.57 -26.74
N GLY A 18 -2.54 44.38 -27.11
CA GLY A 18 -3.09 43.41 -26.18
C GLY A 18 -1.96 42.81 -25.34
N CYS A 19 -1.81 43.27 -24.11
CA CYS A 19 -0.93 42.65 -23.12
C CYS A 19 -1.51 41.27 -22.75
N SER A 20 -1.01 40.21 -23.38
CA SER A 20 -1.36 38.83 -23.03
C SER A 20 -0.63 38.45 -21.75
N THR A 21 -1.30 38.53 -20.61
CA THR A 21 -0.81 37.89 -19.38
C THR A 21 -0.91 36.38 -19.55
N HIS A 22 0.20 35.75 -19.96
CA HIS A 22 0.41 34.32 -19.78
C HIS A 22 0.47 34.05 -18.27
N SER A 23 -0.67 33.69 -17.67
CA SER A 23 -0.65 33.03 -16.37
C SER A 23 -0.01 31.66 -16.56
N GLN A 24 1.29 31.55 -16.31
CA GLN A 24 1.91 30.25 -16.10
C GLN A 24 1.14 29.58 -14.95
N LEU A 25 0.40 28.52 -15.26
CA LEU A 25 -0.17 27.65 -14.23
C LEU A 25 1.02 27.05 -13.49
N ILE A 26 1.33 27.57 -12.30
CA ILE A 26 2.34 26.99 -11.42
C ILE A 26 1.75 25.66 -10.96
N GLU A 27 2.22 24.55 -11.55
CA GLU A 27 1.88 23.22 -11.10
C GLU A 27 2.24 23.07 -9.61
N PRO A 28 1.35 22.51 -8.77
CA PRO A 28 1.62 22.35 -7.36
C PRO A 28 2.85 21.44 -7.15
N GLU A 29 3.73 21.84 -6.23
CA GLU A 29 5.03 21.20 -5.93
C GLU A 29 4.92 19.76 -5.42
N PHE A 30 3.72 19.31 -5.07
CA PHE A 30 3.42 17.95 -4.64
C PHE A 30 2.03 17.51 -5.13
N ALA A 31 1.86 16.19 -5.29
CA ALA A 31 0.56 15.57 -5.45
C ALA A 31 -0.07 15.30 -4.09
N VAL A 32 -1.40 15.26 -4.02
CA VAL A 32 -2.13 14.82 -2.82
C VAL A 32 -2.80 13.49 -3.11
N VAL A 33 -2.51 12.49 -2.29
CA VAL A 33 -3.12 11.16 -2.36
C VAL A 33 -4.02 10.99 -1.14
N ARG A 34 -5.31 10.79 -1.39
CA ARG A 34 -6.28 10.43 -0.36
C ARG A 34 -6.24 8.93 -0.09
N THR A 35 -6.08 8.56 1.18
CA THR A 35 -6.16 7.17 1.64
C THR A 35 -7.31 7.01 2.63
N PHE A 36 -7.99 5.87 2.57
CA PHE A 36 -9.00 5.48 3.53
C PHE A 36 -8.36 4.64 4.63
N PHE A 37 -8.86 4.72 5.87
CA PHE A 37 -8.36 3.88 6.95
C PHE A 37 -9.47 3.25 7.78
N ALA A 38 -9.16 2.07 8.29
CA ALA A 38 -9.80 1.46 9.44
C ALA A 38 -8.72 1.20 10.49
N THR A 39 -8.97 1.56 11.75
CA THR A 39 -7.98 1.48 12.83
C THR A 39 -8.65 1.11 14.14
N ASP A 40 -8.01 0.23 14.91
CA ASP A 40 -8.38 -0.11 16.29
C ASP A 40 -7.35 0.41 17.30
N ARG A 41 -6.65 1.49 16.92
CA ARG A 41 -5.84 2.33 17.80
C ARG A 41 -6.71 3.30 18.59
N ASN A 42 -6.29 3.63 19.82
CA ASN A 42 -6.93 4.67 20.61
C ASN A 42 -6.71 6.07 20.02
N LEU A 43 -7.65 6.99 20.29
CA LEU A 43 -7.43 8.41 20.10
C LEU A 43 -6.57 8.97 21.23
N THR A 44 -5.62 9.84 20.89
CA THR A 44 -4.74 10.51 21.86
C THR A 44 -5.28 11.85 22.34
N GLY A 45 -6.26 12.42 21.62
CA GLY A 45 -6.75 13.79 21.83
C GLY A 45 -5.86 14.87 21.21
N LYS A 46 -4.75 14.49 20.55
CA LYS A 46 -3.86 15.44 19.86
C LYS A 46 -4.43 15.87 18.51
N THR A 47 -4.11 17.09 18.10
CA THR A 47 -4.60 17.70 16.85
C THR A 47 -3.68 17.46 15.66
N LYS A 48 -2.40 17.13 15.88
CA LYS A 48 -1.47 16.83 14.79
C LYS A 48 -1.90 15.52 14.10
N PRO A 49 -2.07 15.50 12.76
CA PRO A 49 -2.58 14.35 12.02
C PRO A 49 -1.90 13.02 12.32
N GLY A 50 -0.55 13.02 12.37
CA GLY A 50 0.25 11.82 12.66
C GLY A 50 0.21 11.34 14.10
N GLU A 51 -0.25 12.18 15.03
CA GLU A 51 -0.32 11.86 16.46
C GLU A 51 -1.75 11.63 16.95
N MET A 52 -2.75 11.73 16.07
CA MET A 52 -4.18 11.58 16.42
C MET A 52 -4.49 10.19 17.00
N PHE A 53 -3.82 9.15 16.49
CA PHE A 53 -3.94 7.78 16.95
C PHE A 53 -2.68 7.31 17.67
N GLY A 54 -2.87 6.63 18.81
CA GLY A 54 -1.81 6.12 19.66
C GLY A 54 -1.45 4.67 19.36
N VAL A 55 -0.94 4.01 20.39
CA VAL A 55 -0.48 2.61 20.34
C VAL A 55 -1.33 1.67 21.20
N GLU A 56 -2.35 2.19 21.88
CA GLU A 56 -3.23 1.39 22.72
C GLU A 56 -4.38 0.80 21.91
N ARG A 57 -4.86 -0.35 22.36
CA ARG A 57 -6.03 -1.04 21.81
C ARG A 57 -7.30 -0.23 22.03
N SER A 58 -8.17 -0.17 21.01
CA SER A 58 -9.47 0.50 21.10
C SER A 58 -10.51 -0.08 20.14
N LYS A 59 -11.72 0.47 20.15
CA LYS A 59 -12.75 0.10 19.19
C LYS A 59 -12.36 0.53 17.77
N LEU A 60 -12.91 -0.18 16.79
CA LEU A 60 -12.71 0.13 15.38
C LEU A 60 -13.24 1.54 15.04
N THR A 61 -12.39 2.31 14.35
CA THR A 61 -12.64 3.69 13.91
C THR A 61 -12.30 3.80 12.42
N TYR A 62 -13.08 4.60 11.70
CA TYR A 62 -12.94 4.81 10.25
C TYR A 62 -12.58 6.24 9.92
N GLY A 63 -11.95 6.45 8.78
CA GLY A 63 -11.62 7.80 8.34
C GLY A 63 -10.85 7.87 7.04
N THR A 64 -10.34 9.05 6.77
CA THR A 64 -9.52 9.36 5.60
C THR A 64 -8.31 10.20 5.99
N CYS A 65 -7.21 10.02 5.26
CA CYS A 65 -6.01 10.82 5.37
C CYS A 65 -5.64 11.42 4.01
N ASP A 66 -5.15 12.65 3.99
CA ASP A 66 -4.47 13.19 2.81
C ASP A 66 -2.96 13.21 3.04
N VAL A 67 -2.23 12.68 2.09
CA VAL A 67 -0.78 12.59 2.13
C VAL A 67 -0.20 13.30 0.91
N SER A 68 0.78 14.15 1.13
CA SER A 68 1.55 14.76 0.04
C SER A 68 2.60 13.80 -0.49
N ILE A 69 2.80 13.79 -1.80
CA ILE A 69 3.89 13.10 -2.49
C ILE A 69 4.66 14.15 -3.33
N PRO A 70 5.95 14.38 -3.07
CA PRO A 70 6.78 15.31 -3.84
C PRO A 70 6.78 14.98 -5.33
N ARG A 71 6.86 15.98 -6.21
CA ARG A 71 6.90 15.73 -7.66
C ARG A 71 8.19 15.03 -8.12
N ASP A 72 9.28 15.16 -7.37
CA ASP A 72 10.56 14.48 -7.61
C ASP A 72 10.68 13.12 -6.90
N HIS A 73 9.56 12.61 -6.37
CA HIS A 73 9.46 11.32 -5.68
C HIS A 73 10.03 10.16 -6.50
N ARG A 74 10.74 9.25 -5.82
CA ARG A 74 11.25 8.02 -6.42
C ARG A 74 10.52 6.80 -5.88
N MET A 75 10.10 5.93 -6.79
CA MET A 75 9.39 4.69 -6.44
C MET A 75 10.10 3.92 -5.33
N GLY A 76 9.33 3.52 -4.32
CA GLY A 76 9.77 2.80 -3.14
C GLY A 76 10.28 3.67 -2.00
N LYS A 77 10.65 4.93 -2.25
CA LYS A 77 11.17 5.81 -1.20
C LYS A 77 10.05 6.33 -0.31
N LEU A 78 10.41 6.70 0.92
CA LEU A 78 9.56 7.51 1.78
C LEU A 78 10.42 8.68 2.22
N GLU A 79 10.43 9.73 1.41
CA GLU A 79 11.19 10.93 1.70
C GLU A 79 10.71 11.52 3.02
N SER A 80 11.64 11.69 3.95
CA SER A 80 11.40 12.25 5.28
C SER A 80 12.56 13.16 5.67
N PRO A 81 12.33 14.11 6.61
CA PRO A 81 13.39 14.92 7.16
C PRO A 81 14.49 14.03 7.75
N SER A 82 15.74 14.33 7.39
CA SER A 82 16.91 13.61 7.89
C SER A 82 17.75 14.51 8.77
N ILE A 83 17.98 14.07 10.02
CA ILE A 83 18.90 14.74 10.96
C ILE A 83 20.32 14.80 10.38
N TRP A 84 20.75 13.76 9.65
CA TRP A 84 22.02 13.74 8.94
C TRP A 84 22.13 14.80 7.84
N ARG A 85 20.99 15.24 7.28
CA ARG A 85 20.90 16.34 6.33
C ARG A 85 20.47 17.66 7.00
N LEU A 86 20.47 17.73 8.33
CA LEU A 86 20.02 18.87 9.13
C LEU A 86 18.59 19.34 8.79
N GLN A 87 17.72 18.42 8.37
CA GLN A 87 16.31 18.67 8.10
C GLN A 87 15.49 18.25 9.31
N PHE A 88 14.82 19.22 9.94
CA PHE A 88 14.07 19.01 11.19
C PHE A 88 12.56 19.25 11.03
N ARG A 89 12.12 19.72 9.86
CA ARG A 89 10.72 20.01 9.56
C ARG A 89 10.30 19.28 8.29
N GLU A 90 9.09 18.75 8.32
CA GLU A 90 8.43 18.19 7.15
C GLU A 90 8.12 19.30 6.14
N GLU A 91 8.29 18.96 4.86
CA GLU A 91 8.18 19.90 3.75
C GLU A 91 7.52 19.12 2.60
N PRO A 92 6.23 19.33 2.32
CA PRO A 92 5.48 18.54 1.32
C PRO A 92 6.10 18.51 -0.08
N SER A 93 6.84 19.55 -0.47
CA SER A 93 7.55 19.60 -1.76
C SER A 93 8.81 18.72 -1.81
N LYS A 94 9.27 18.17 -0.68
CA LYS A 94 10.48 17.32 -0.58
C LYS A 94 10.26 16.01 0.15
N HIS A 95 9.20 15.92 0.95
CA HIS A 95 8.90 14.80 1.82
C HIS A 95 7.50 14.27 1.57
N VAL A 96 7.32 12.96 1.77
CA VAL A 96 6.00 12.37 1.88
C VAL A 96 5.45 12.74 3.26
N VAL A 97 4.40 13.57 3.34
CA VAL A 97 3.88 14.11 4.62
C VAL A 97 2.39 13.83 4.78
N LEU A 98 1.99 13.35 5.96
CA LEU A 98 0.58 13.25 6.34
C LEU A 98 0.01 14.64 6.65
N LEU A 99 -0.76 15.19 5.72
CA LEU A 99 -1.28 16.57 5.80
C LEU A 99 -2.47 16.67 6.75
N SER A 100 -3.33 15.66 6.76
CA SER A 100 -4.59 15.69 7.49
C SER A 100 -5.14 14.29 7.75
N THR A 101 -5.90 14.17 8.83
CA THR A 101 -6.60 12.96 9.26
C THR A 101 -8.01 13.36 9.68
N TRP A 102 -9.03 12.71 9.13
CA TRP A 102 -10.43 12.92 9.49
C TRP A 102 -11.08 11.62 9.89
N ILE A 103 -11.77 11.63 11.03
CA ILE A 103 -12.59 10.51 11.50
C ILE A 103 -13.97 10.64 10.85
N ASN A 104 -14.44 9.55 10.25
CA ASN A 104 -15.73 9.46 9.59
C ASN A 104 -16.65 8.49 10.33
N SER A 105 -17.96 8.72 10.24
CA SER A 105 -18.93 7.67 10.58
C SER A 105 -18.77 6.51 9.61
N LYS A 106 -19.14 5.30 10.04
CA LYS A 106 -19.09 4.09 9.20
C LYS A 106 -19.85 4.28 7.87
N ASP A 107 -21.05 4.86 7.93
CA ASP A 107 -21.89 5.08 6.75
C ASP A 107 -21.25 6.07 5.76
N LYS A 108 -20.72 7.19 6.26
CA LYS A 108 -20.01 8.16 5.43
C LYS A 108 -18.76 7.54 4.81
N TYR A 109 -17.98 6.81 5.61
CA TYR A 109 -16.78 6.13 5.15
C TYR A 109 -17.06 5.20 3.95
N PHE A 110 -18.05 4.32 4.07
CA PHE A 110 -18.36 3.39 2.98
C PHE A 110 -19.05 4.06 1.78
N THR A 111 -19.83 5.12 2.00
CA THR A 111 -20.39 5.94 0.91
C THR A 111 -19.27 6.57 0.07
N ASP A 112 -18.33 7.24 0.72
CA ASP A 112 -17.20 7.91 0.03
C ASP A 112 -16.26 6.88 -0.63
N LEU A 113 -16.04 5.74 0.03
CA LEU A 113 -15.22 4.65 -0.49
C LEU A 113 -15.85 4.05 -1.77
N ALA A 114 -17.14 3.75 -1.75
CA ALA A 114 -17.86 3.24 -2.92
C ALA A 114 -17.86 4.25 -4.07
N ALA A 115 -18.01 5.55 -3.77
CA ALA A 115 -17.89 6.61 -4.78
C ALA A 115 -16.51 6.64 -5.45
N MET A 116 -15.42 6.52 -4.66
CA MET A 116 -14.05 6.43 -5.19
C MET A 116 -13.82 5.16 -6.02
N VAL A 117 -14.36 4.02 -5.57
CA VAL A 117 -14.28 2.77 -6.33
C VAL A 117 -15.01 2.90 -7.67
N ASN A 118 -16.18 3.51 -7.69
CA ASN A 118 -17.01 3.63 -8.89
C ASN A 118 -16.49 4.64 -9.90
N SER A 119 -15.69 5.62 -9.48
CA SER A 119 -15.03 6.55 -10.40
C SER A 119 -13.84 5.93 -11.13
N ALA A 120 -13.24 4.87 -10.57
CA ALA A 120 -12.13 4.15 -11.19
C ALA A 120 -12.62 3.17 -12.27
N GLN A 121 -11.95 3.15 -13.42
CA GLN A 121 -12.33 2.31 -14.57
C GLN A 121 -12.42 0.83 -14.21
N THR A 122 -11.51 0.34 -13.36
CA THR A 122 -11.42 -1.06 -12.98
C THR A 122 -12.23 -1.41 -11.73
N ARG A 123 -12.88 -0.43 -11.08
CA ARG A 123 -13.56 -0.59 -9.77
C ARG A 123 -12.69 -1.35 -8.77
N SER A 124 -11.42 -0.97 -8.71
CA SER A 124 -10.41 -1.62 -7.88
C SER A 124 -10.31 -0.97 -6.51
N ALA A 125 -9.88 -1.75 -5.53
CA ALA A 125 -9.42 -1.24 -4.26
C ALA A 125 -8.28 -2.12 -3.74
N PHE A 126 -7.35 -1.53 -2.98
CA PHE A 126 -6.39 -2.33 -2.22
C PHE A 126 -6.49 -2.04 -0.73
N ILE A 127 -6.20 -3.04 0.08
CA ILE A 127 -6.08 -2.91 1.54
C ILE A 127 -4.65 -3.27 1.93
N PHE A 128 -3.95 -2.32 2.52
CA PHE A 128 -2.61 -2.51 3.08
C PHE A 128 -2.68 -2.77 4.60
N VAL A 129 -2.04 -3.84 5.06
CA VAL A 129 -1.87 -4.16 6.49
C VAL A 129 -0.39 -4.06 6.84
N HIS A 130 -0.04 -3.07 7.65
CA HIS A 130 1.35 -2.81 8.01
C HIS A 130 1.95 -3.88 8.95
N GLY A 131 3.28 -3.87 9.09
CA GLY A 131 4.03 -4.77 9.97
C GLY A 131 4.22 -4.23 11.39
N TYR A 132 5.10 -4.88 12.15
CA TYR A 132 5.54 -4.45 13.48
C TYR A 132 6.32 -3.13 13.41
N ASN A 133 6.47 -2.44 14.55
CA ASN A 133 7.21 -1.17 14.64
C ASN A 133 6.75 -0.14 13.60
N VAL A 134 5.43 0.06 13.48
CA VAL A 134 4.84 1.04 12.56
C VAL A 134 3.81 1.88 13.30
N THR A 135 3.92 3.20 13.18
CA THR A 135 2.94 4.18 13.68
C THR A 135 1.77 4.35 12.70
N PHE A 136 0.69 5.00 13.16
CA PHE A 136 -0.43 5.35 12.28
C PHE A 136 0.02 6.22 11.09
N GLU A 137 0.88 7.20 11.35
CA GLU A 137 1.42 8.10 10.34
C GLU A 137 2.22 7.36 9.27
N GLU A 138 3.12 6.47 9.68
CA GLU A 138 3.92 5.67 8.74
C GLU A 138 3.03 4.75 7.89
N ALA A 139 1.98 4.16 8.48
CA ALA A 139 1.01 3.36 7.73
C ALA A 139 0.28 4.20 6.67
N ALA A 140 -0.18 5.41 7.02
CA ALA A 140 -0.84 6.33 6.10
C ALA A 140 0.10 6.76 4.96
N ARG A 141 1.33 7.19 5.30
CA ARG A 141 2.36 7.62 4.34
C ARG A 141 2.72 6.49 3.38
N ARG A 142 2.94 5.28 3.89
CA ARG A 142 3.28 4.11 3.06
C ARG A 142 2.14 3.73 2.13
N THR A 143 0.90 3.80 2.59
CA THR A 143 -0.28 3.48 1.76
C THR A 143 -0.43 4.47 0.60
N ALA A 144 -0.27 5.76 0.88
CA ALA A 144 -0.32 6.81 -0.13
C ALA A 144 0.81 6.64 -1.16
N GLN A 145 2.02 6.34 -0.69
CA GLN A 145 3.16 6.11 -1.55
C GLN A 145 3.00 4.85 -2.43
N ILE A 146 2.49 3.73 -1.88
CA ILE A 146 2.11 2.56 -2.69
C ILE A 146 1.09 2.95 -3.77
N SER A 147 0.04 3.69 -3.40
CA SER A 147 -0.99 4.14 -4.35
C SER A 147 -0.38 4.98 -5.48
N TYR A 148 0.45 5.95 -5.14
CA TYR A 148 1.12 6.84 -6.09
C TYR A 148 2.07 6.07 -7.03
N ASP A 149 2.93 5.23 -6.47
CA ASP A 149 3.93 4.46 -7.22
C ASP A 149 3.30 3.48 -8.19
N LEU A 150 2.16 2.90 -7.82
CA LEU A 150 1.41 2.01 -8.69
C LEU A 150 0.58 2.76 -9.75
N GLY A 151 0.45 4.08 -9.62
CA GLY A 151 -0.55 4.89 -10.32
C GLY A 151 -1.96 4.33 -10.08
N PHE A 152 -2.24 3.85 -8.87
CA PHE A 152 -3.46 3.11 -8.57
C PHE A 152 -4.68 4.03 -8.61
N GLU A 153 -5.55 3.81 -9.58
CA GLU A 153 -6.73 4.66 -9.82
C GLU A 153 -7.90 4.37 -8.87
N GLY A 154 -7.88 3.19 -8.23
CA GLY A 154 -8.91 2.74 -7.30
C GLY A 154 -8.76 3.29 -5.89
N ALA A 155 -9.58 2.77 -4.98
CA ALA A 155 -9.49 3.17 -3.57
C ALA A 155 -8.28 2.52 -2.87
N SER A 156 -7.37 3.36 -2.35
CA SER A 156 -6.26 2.94 -1.49
C SER A 156 -6.66 2.96 -0.02
N VAL A 157 -6.63 1.81 0.64
CA VAL A 157 -7.09 1.64 2.01
C VAL A 157 -5.99 1.03 2.87
N PHE A 158 -5.92 1.39 4.15
CA PHE A 158 -5.06 0.71 5.12
C PHE A 158 -5.79 0.30 6.38
N TYR A 159 -5.40 -0.85 6.91
CA TYR A 159 -5.76 -1.27 8.25
C TYR A 159 -4.58 -0.98 9.19
N SER A 160 -4.81 -0.12 10.17
CA SER A 160 -3.79 0.29 11.12
C SER A 160 -4.09 -0.31 12.49
N TRP A 161 -3.35 -1.36 12.86
CA TRP A 161 -3.45 -2.03 14.16
C TRP A 161 -2.52 -1.38 15.19
N PRO A 162 -2.73 -1.52 16.51
CA PRO A 162 -1.95 -0.86 17.57
C PRO A 162 -0.53 -1.41 17.73
N SER A 163 0.29 -1.33 16.67
CA SER A 163 1.73 -1.51 16.78
C SER A 163 2.34 -0.37 17.60
N GLN A 164 3.28 -0.72 18.46
CA GLN A 164 3.94 0.16 19.41
C GLN A 164 4.92 1.14 18.75
N GLY A 165 5.28 0.94 17.48
CA GLY A 165 6.23 1.82 16.79
C GLY A 165 7.63 1.82 17.41
N THR A 166 7.98 0.77 18.18
CA THR A 166 9.31 0.60 18.77
C THR A 166 9.81 -0.84 18.66
N ILE A 167 11.12 -1.00 18.43
CA ILE A 167 11.79 -2.31 18.27
C ILE A 167 11.65 -3.22 19.51
N PRO A 168 11.85 -2.73 20.76
CA PRO A 168 11.83 -3.60 21.94
C PRO A 168 10.45 -4.19 22.27
N ALA A 169 9.38 -3.67 21.67
CA ALA A 169 8.01 -4.03 21.98
C ALA A 169 7.45 -5.16 21.11
N TYR A 170 8.33 -5.98 20.52
CA TYR A 170 7.95 -7.03 19.58
C TYR A 170 6.85 -7.97 20.11
N THR A 171 6.97 -8.48 21.35
CA THR A 171 5.97 -9.38 21.94
C THR A 171 4.63 -8.69 22.26
N ILE A 172 4.66 -7.39 22.52
CA ILE A 172 3.43 -6.58 22.66
C ILE A 172 2.73 -6.49 21.32
N ASP A 173 3.49 -6.20 20.26
CA ASP A 173 3.01 -6.16 18.88
C ASP A 173 2.40 -7.50 18.45
N GLU A 174 3.01 -8.63 18.84
CA GLU A 174 2.43 -9.96 18.61
C GLU A 174 1.07 -10.13 19.27
N GLN A 175 0.94 -9.78 20.55
CA GLN A 175 -0.34 -9.86 21.24
C GLN A 175 -1.37 -8.90 20.63
N ASN A 176 -0.92 -7.73 20.16
CA ASN A 176 -1.79 -6.71 19.56
C ASN A 176 -2.30 -7.15 18.19
N ILE A 177 -1.47 -7.73 17.32
CA ILE A 177 -1.93 -8.22 16.02
C ILE A 177 -2.86 -9.44 16.15
N GLU A 178 -2.63 -10.32 17.13
CA GLU A 178 -3.56 -11.41 17.44
C GLU A 178 -4.92 -10.88 17.90
N TRP A 179 -4.91 -9.91 18.83
CA TRP A 179 -6.13 -9.26 19.31
C TRP A 179 -6.90 -8.51 18.19
N SER A 180 -6.17 -7.89 17.26
CA SER A 180 -6.74 -7.11 16.16
C SER A 180 -7.47 -7.97 15.11
N GLN A 181 -7.31 -9.30 15.12
CA GLN A 181 -7.94 -10.19 14.12
C GLN A 181 -9.46 -10.07 14.09
N ALA A 182 -10.11 -9.91 15.25
CA ALA A 182 -11.56 -9.77 15.32
C ALA A 182 -12.04 -8.48 14.64
N HIS A 183 -11.34 -7.37 14.87
CA HIS A 183 -11.63 -6.08 14.24
C HIS A 183 -11.31 -6.07 12.74
N LEU A 184 -10.16 -6.63 12.34
CA LEU A 184 -9.80 -6.78 10.93
C LEU A 184 -10.83 -7.63 10.19
N ARG A 185 -11.32 -8.72 10.80
CA ARG A 185 -12.38 -9.54 10.23
C ARG A 185 -13.68 -8.78 10.07
N ALA A 186 -14.12 -8.05 11.10
CA ALA A 186 -15.31 -7.21 11.01
C ALA A 186 -15.19 -6.16 9.91
N PHE A 187 -14.05 -5.48 9.83
CA PHE A 187 -13.74 -4.52 8.78
C PHE A 187 -13.78 -5.16 7.39
N LEU A 188 -13.12 -6.31 7.17
CA LEU A 188 -13.10 -6.97 5.87
C LEU A 188 -14.50 -7.43 5.44
N VAL A 189 -15.32 -7.92 6.38
CA VAL A 189 -16.74 -8.23 6.08
C VAL A 189 -17.47 -6.98 5.60
N ASP A 190 -17.41 -5.89 6.37
CA ASP A 190 -18.05 -4.63 5.98
C ASP A 190 -17.51 -4.10 4.64
N PHE A 191 -16.21 -4.20 4.42
CA PHE A 191 -15.56 -3.78 3.19
C PHE A 191 -16.06 -4.57 1.99
N PHE A 192 -16.11 -5.90 2.07
CA PHE A 192 -16.64 -6.71 0.99
C PHE A 192 -18.14 -6.44 0.78
N VAL A 193 -18.91 -6.09 1.81
CA VAL A 193 -20.34 -5.77 1.61
C VAL A 193 -20.54 -4.38 0.97
N HIS A 194 -19.80 -3.37 1.41
CA HIS A 194 -20.16 -1.97 1.15
C HIS A 194 -19.22 -1.20 0.23
N SER A 195 -18.01 -1.70 -0.10
CA SER A 195 -17.06 -0.97 -0.94
C SER A 195 -17.40 -0.93 -2.43
N GLU A 196 -18.32 -1.78 -2.90
CA GLU A 196 -18.62 -2.02 -4.33
C GLU A 196 -17.44 -2.48 -5.22
N ALA A 197 -16.24 -2.65 -4.65
CA ALA A 197 -15.01 -2.98 -5.39
C ALA A 197 -15.06 -4.37 -6.02
N GLN A 198 -14.90 -4.45 -7.35
CA GLN A 198 -14.92 -5.71 -8.08
C GLN A 198 -13.54 -6.39 -8.11
N ASN A 199 -12.47 -5.61 -7.96
CA ASN A 199 -11.10 -6.09 -7.95
C ASN A 199 -10.39 -5.66 -6.65
N VAL A 200 -10.38 -6.55 -5.66
CA VAL A 200 -9.79 -6.30 -4.34
C VAL A 200 -8.38 -6.90 -4.27
N TYR A 201 -7.39 -6.07 -3.97
CA TYR A 201 -6.01 -6.49 -3.72
C TYR A 201 -5.73 -6.41 -2.22
N LEU A 202 -5.19 -7.48 -1.64
CA LEU A 202 -4.79 -7.47 -0.23
C LEU A 202 -3.27 -7.47 -0.16
N ILE A 203 -2.69 -6.52 0.57
CA ILE A 203 -1.24 -6.37 0.68
C ILE A 203 -0.90 -6.37 2.17
N ALA A 204 -0.02 -7.27 2.60
CA ALA A 204 0.46 -7.28 3.98
C ALA A 204 1.98 -7.36 4.07
N HIS A 205 2.53 -6.68 5.07
CA HIS A 205 3.96 -6.67 5.35
C HIS A 205 4.29 -7.30 6.69
N SER A 206 5.33 -8.15 6.74
CA SER A 206 5.90 -8.69 7.98
C SER A 206 4.82 -9.27 8.90
N MET A 207 4.75 -8.82 10.16
CA MET A 207 3.79 -9.26 11.18
C MET A 207 2.32 -9.02 10.80
N GLY A 208 2.01 -8.05 9.94
CA GLY A 208 0.65 -7.82 9.44
C GLY A 208 0.07 -9.02 8.69
N ASN A 209 0.93 -9.87 8.12
CA ASN A 209 0.51 -11.11 7.47
C ASN A 209 -0.15 -12.08 8.44
N ARG A 210 0.22 -12.06 9.75
CA ARG A 210 -0.35 -12.98 10.75
C ARG A 210 -1.86 -12.82 10.88
N ALA A 211 -2.34 -11.58 10.96
CA ALA A 211 -3.77 -11.32 11.04
C ALA A 211 -4.43 -11.44 9.67
N LEU A 212 -3.88 -10.82 8.63
CA LEU A 212 -4.50 -10.81 7.30
C LEU A 212 -4.73 -12.23 6.79
N THR A 213 -3.72 -13.09 6.81
CA THR A 213 -3.82 -14.42 6.20
C THR A 213 -4.81 -15.32 6.94
N ARG A 214 -4.82 -15.32 8.28
CA ARG A 214 -5.78 -16.09 9.08
C ARG A 214 -7.21 -15.61 8.89
N VAL A 215 -7.43 -14.30 8.90
CA VAL A 215 -8.76 -13.71 8.71
C VAL A 215 -9.26 -14.02 7.30
N VAL A 216 -8.44 -13.84 6.27
CA VAL A 216 -8.81 -14.13 4.89
C VAL A 216 -9.07 -15.62 4.70
N ALA A 217 -8.18 -16.50 5.16
CA ALA A 217 -8.38 -17.95 5.09
C ALA A 217 -9.71 -18.38 5.72
N SER A 218 -10.02 -17.87 6.92
CA SER A 218 -11.31 -18.11 7.56
C SER A 218 -12.49 -17.52 6.77
N LEU A 219 -12.39 -16.28 6.27
CA LEU A 219 -13.45 -15.67 5.48
C LEU A 219 -13.73 -16.41 4.18
N LEU A 220 -12.71 -16.90 3.50
CA LEU A 220 -12.88 -17.65 2.24
C LEU A 220 -13.44 -19.06 2.47
N THR A 221 -13.30 -19.61 3.67
CA THR A 221 -14.00 -20.83 4.10
C THR A 221 -15.47 -20.54 4.40
N ASP A 222 -15.75 -19.48 5.15
CA ASP A 222 -17.12 -19.14 5.57
C ASP A 222 -17.96 -18.53 4.45
N LYS A 223 -17.33 -17.81 3.53
CA LYS A 223 -17.95 -17.08 2.41
C LYS A 223 -17.15 -17.28 1.12
N PRO A 224 -17.22 -18.48 0.49
CA PRO A 224 -16.44 -18.80 -0.70
C PRO A 224 -16.62 -17.82 -1.88
N LEU A 225 -17.80 -17.21 -2.01
CA LEU A 225 -18.10 -16.22 -3.05
C LEU A 225 -17.23 -14.96 -2.97
N LEU A 226 -16.65 -14.63 -1.80
CA LEU A 226 -15.71 -13.51 -1.69
C LEU A 226 -14.48 -13.68 -2.59
N ARG A 227 -14.13 -14.94 -2.93
CA ARG A 227 -13.06 -15.24 -3.89
C ARG A 227 -13.31 -14.56 -5.24
N GLU A 228 -14.56 -14.36 -5.65
CA GLU A 228 -14.91 -13.73 -6.93
C GLU A 228 -14.57 -12.23 -7.00
N ARG A 229 -14.26 -11.60 -5.87
CA ARG A 229 -13.82 -10.19 -5.83
C ARG A 229 -12.38 -10.02 -5.40
N LEU A 230 -11.79 -11.02 -4.74
CA LEU A 230 -10.39 -11.03 -4.37
C LEU A 230 -9.52 -11.28 -5.61
N LYS A 231 -8.76 -10.29 -6.06
CA LYS A 231 -7.97 -10.35 -7.30
C LYS A 231 -6.56 -10.91 -7.07
N GLU A 232 -5.93 -10.54 -5.96
CA GLU A 232 -4.59 -11.00 -5.58
C GLU A 232 -4.39 -10.81 -4.06
N VAL A 233 -3.66 -11.73 -3.44
CA VAL A 233 -3.12 -11.57 -2.08
C VAL A 233 -1.61 -11.47 -2.18
N ILE A 234 -1.05 -10.33 -1.77
CA ILE A 234 0.36 -10.00 -1.85
C ILE A 234 0.95 -10.04 -0.45
N LEU A 235 1.75 -11.07 -0.18
CA LEU A 235 2.38 -11.32 1.11
C LEU A 235 3.85 -10.89 1.04
N MET A 236 4.19 -9.80 1.70
CA MET A 236 5.56 -9.27 1.71
C MET A 236 6.25 -9.66 3.00
N ALA A 237 7.30 -10.46 2.88
CA ALA A 237 8.12 -10.96 3.99
C ALA A 237 7.27 -11.51 5.14
N PRO A 238 6.35 -12.48 4.92
CA PRO A 238 5.40 -12.90 5.95
C PRO A 238 6.08 -13.44 7.19
N ASP A 239 5.87 -12.76 8.33
CA ASP A 239 6.31 -13.20 9.64
C ASP A 239 5.30 -14.22 10.23
N ILE A 240 5.23 -15.38 9.60
CA ILE A 240 4.39 -16.53 10.00
C ILE A 240 5.31 -17.74 10.05
N ASP A 241 5.10 -18.65 11.01
CA ASP A 241 5.84 -19.91 11.03
C ASP A 241 5.62 -20.66 9.71
N ALA A 242 6.71 -21.11 9.07
CA ALA A 242 6.62 -21.69 7.73
C ALA A 242 5.73 -22.93 7.67
N ASP A 243 5.75 -23.78 8.71
CA ASP A 243 4.93 -24.98 8.78
C ASP A 243 3.47 -24.64 9.06
N VAL A 244 3.20 -23.66 9.92
CA VAL A 244 1.85 -23.11 10.11
C VAL A 244 1.30 -22.53 8.81
N PHE A 245 2.11 -21.77 8.06
CA PHE A 245 1.68 -21.22 6.79
C PHE A 245 1.31 -22.33 5.80
N LYS A 246 2.18 -23.32 5.62
CA LYS A 246 1.96 -24.45 4.69
C LYS A 246 0.73 -25.28 5.09
N ARG A 247 0.54 -25.55 6.38
CA ARG A 247 -0.52 -26.45 6.88
C ARG A 247 -1.88 -25.77 6.98
N ASP A 248 -1.92 -24.56 7.53
CA ASP A 248 -3.19 -23.95 8.00
C ASP A 248 -3.68 -22.81 7.11
N ILE A 249 -2.79 -22.13 6.37
CA ILE A 249 -3.10 -20.91 5.63
C ILE A 249 -3.10 -21.15 4.12
N ALA A 250 -1.99 -21.70 3.61
CA ALA A 250 -1.79 -21.88 2.18
C ALA A 250 -2.92 -22.68 1.52
N PRO A 251 -3.50 -23.74 2.11
CA PRO A 251 -4.61 -24.48 1.48
C PRO A 251 -5.85 -23.61 1.21
N ALA A 252 -6.10 -22.60 2.04
CA ALA A 252 -7.23 -21.69 1.83
C ALA A 252 -6.93 -20.61 0.79
N LEU A 253 -5.66 -20.19 0.66
CA LEU A 253 -5.21 -19.13 -0.25
C LEU A 253 -4.78 -19.64 -1.64
N ALA A 254 -4.29 -20.87 -1.72
CA ALA A 254 -3.87 -21.52 -2.95
C ALA A 254 -5.10 -21.84 -3.81
N ASN A 255 -5.30 -21.07 -4.86
CA ASN A 255 -6.30 -21.37 -5.88
C ASN A 255 -5.68 -21.19 -7.27
N SER A 256 -5.84 -22.21 -8.12
CA SER A 256 -5.42 -22.23 -9.53
C SER A 256 -5.89 -21.02 -10.37
N ASN A 257 -7.00 -20.36 -10.00
CA ASN A 257 -7.58 -19.29 -10.82
C ASN A 257 -7.38 -17.88 -10.26
N ARG A 258 -7.03 -17.74 -8.98
CA ARG A 258 -6.83 -16.44 -8.31
C ARG A 258 -5.64 -16.51 -7.37
N PRO A 259 -4.51 -15.90 -7.73
CA PRO A 259 -3.25 -16.20 -7.12
C PRO A 259 -3.04 -15.48 -5.79
N THR A 260 -2.06 -16.01 -5.06
CA THR A 260 -1.37 -15.35 -3.95
C THR A 260 0.09 -15.25 -4.35
N THR A 261 0.68 -14.06 -4.25
CA THR A 261 2.12 -13.85 -4.47
C THR A 261 2.82 -13.63 -3.12
N LEU A 262 3.84 -14.42 -2.85
CA LEU A 262 4.67 -14.34 -1.64
C LEU A 262 6.07 -13.85 -2.00
N TYR A 263 6.47 -12.69 -1.47
CA TYR A 263 7.83 -12.19 -1.58
C TYR A 263 8.62 -12.56 -0.32
N ALA A 264 9.66 -13.38 -0.49
CA ALA A 264 10.58 -13.80 0.57
C ALA A 264 11.95 -13.12 0.42
N SER A 265 12.69 -12.94 1.51
CA SER A 265 14.03 -12.34 1.46
C SER A 265 14.91 -12.85 2.59
N SER A 266 16.15 -13.21 2.28
CA SER A 266 17.13 -13.61 3.29
C SER A 266 17.84 -12.41 3.95
N LYS A 267 17.61 -11.18 3.46
CA LYS A 267 18.19 -9.94 4.01
C LYS A 267 17.22 -9.18 4.91
N ASP A 268 16.05 -9.75 5.18
CA ASP A 268 15.04 -9.11 6.00
C ASP A 268 15.42 -9.19 7.49
N LEU A 269 15.90 -8.07 8.03
CA LEU A 269 16.35 -7.97 9.43
C LEU A 269 15.20 -8.18 10.43
N ALA A 270 13.96 -7.86 10.04
CA ALA A 270 12.79 -8.07 10.87
C ALA A 270 12.47 -9.56 11.01
N LEU A 271 12.53 -10.30 9.89
CA LEU A 271 12.37 -11.75 9.91
C LEU A 271 13.52 -12.45 10.63
N ALA A 272 14.75 -11.97 10.48
CA ALA A 272 15.89 -12.49 11.24
C ALA A 272 15.70 -12.33 12.75
N ALA A 273 15.18 -11.17 13.19
CA ALA A 273 14.82 -10.94 14.59
C ALA A 273 13.67 -11.85 15.05
N SER A 274 12.62 -11.99 14.24
CA SER A 274 11.50 -12.91 14.52
C SER A 274 11.98 -14.36 14.67
N LYS A 275 12.78 -14.86 13.73
CA LYS A 275 13.35 -16.21 13.77
C LYS A 275 14.20 -16.43 15.03
N LYS A 276 14.97 -15.42 15.44
CA LYS A 276 15.76 -15.49 16.68
C LYS A 276 14.88 -15.63 17.93
N VAL A 277 13.70 -15.02 17.93
CA VAL A 277 12.72 -15.13 19.04
C VAL A 277 11.99 -16.48 19.00
N HIS A 278 11.61 -16.97 17.81
CA HIS A 278 10.71 -18.13 17.65
C HIS A 278 11.39 -19.48 17.45
N GLY A 279 12.65 -19.51 17.02
CA GLY A 279 13.41 -20.74 16.77
C GLY A 279 13.12 -21.44 15.44
N ASN A 280 12.01 -21.14 14.76
CA ASN A 280 11.60 -21.78 13.50
C ASN A 280 11.74 -20.84 12.28
N PRO A 281 11.94 -21.39 11.06
CA PRO A 281 11.88 -20.63 9.82
C PRO A 281 10.54 -19.89 9.64
N ARG A 282 10.60 -18.69 9.06
CA ARG A 282 9.42 -17.89 8.73
C ARG A 282 9.04 -18.10 7.28
N ALA A 283 7.76 -17.95 6.95
CA ALA A 283 7.27 -18.09 5.59
C ALA A 283 7.88 -17.06 4.62
N GLY A 284 8.34 -15.92 5.12
CA GLY A 284 9.08 -14.92 4.36
C GLY A 284 10.59 -15.12 4.30
N ASP A 285 11.13 -16.15 4.94
CA ASP A 285 12.56 -16.48 4.83
C ASP A 285 12.88 -17.01 3.42
N SER A 286 14.06 -16.66 2.88
CA SER A 286 14.58 -17.23 1.64
C SER A 286 15.72 -18.23 1.90
N GLY A 287 16.31 -18.80 0.85
CA GLY A 287 17.35 -19.83 0.94
C GLY A 287 16.78 -21.20 1.31
N GLN A 288 17.40 -21.91 2.26
CA GLN A 288 16.96 -23.26 2.66
C GLN A 288 15.55 -23.30 3.28
N GLY A 289 15.07 -22.17 3.81
CA GLY A 289 13.74 -22.06 4.43
C GLY A 289 12.65 -21.58 3.47
N LEU A 290 12.95 -21.42 2.17
CA LEU A 290 12.01 -20.84 1.21
C LEU A 290 10.74 -21.70 1.09
N VAL A 291 9.58 -21.08 1.35
CA VAL A 291 8.28 -21.75 1.24
C VAL A 291 7.87 -21.86 -0.22
N ILE A 292 7.73 -23.09 -0.71
CA ILE A 292 7.18 -23.40 -2.03
C ILE A 292 5.91 -24.23 -1.83
N VAL A 293 4.78 -23.70 -2.29
CA VAL A 293 3.47 -24.36 -2.18
C VAL A 293 2.73 -24.23 -3.50
N SER A 294 2.16 -25.33 -3.99
CA SER A 294 1.34 -25.30 -5.21
C SER A 294 0.19 -24.31 -5.07
N GLY A 295 -0.01 -23.45 -6.07
CA GLY A 295 -1.01 -22.39 -6.05
C GLY A 295 -0.60 -21.09 -5.35
N ILE A 296 0.62 -21.03 -4.78
CA ILE A 296 1.23 -19.80 -4.28
C ILE A 296 2.45 -19.48 -5.15
N GLU A 297 2.51 -18.25 -5.65
CA GLU A 297 3.67 -17.78 -6.40
C GLU A 297 4.73 -17.23 -5.46
N THR A 298 5.73 -18.04 -5.17
CA THR A 298 6.86 -17.62 -4.33
C THR A 298 7.93 -16.90 -5.17
N ILE A 299 8.30 -15.70 -4.73
CA ILE A 299 9.33 -14.85 -5.33
C ILE A 299 10.44 -14.61 -4.29
N ASP A 300 11.65 -15.08 -4.57
CA ASP A 300 12.87 -14.72 -3.84
C ASP A 300 13.32 -13.31 -4.23
N ALA A 301 13.03 -12.37 -3.33
CA ALA A 301 13.32 -10.95 -3.44
C ALA A 301 14.64 -10.54 -2.74
N THR A 302 15.50 -11.50 -2.36
CA THR A 302 16.79 -11.24 -1.69
C THR A 302 17.73 -10.30 -2.48
N ALA A 303 17.60 -10.30 -3.81
CA ALA A 303 18.43 -9.48 -4.69
C ALA A 303 17.96 -8.02 -4.80
N VAL A 304 16.75 -7.68 -4.34
CA VAL A 304 16.17 -6.34 -4.48
C VAL A 304 15.87 -5.72 -3.12
N ASP A 305 15.57 -4.42 -3.10
CA ASP A 305 15.09 -3.77 -1.89
C ASP A 305 13.68 -4.27 -1.54
N THR A 306 13.59 -5.03 -0.45
CA THR A 306 12.33 -5.52 0.13
C THR A 306 11.81 -4.61 1.24
N SER A 307 12.56 -3.57 1.62
CA SER A 307 12.19 -2.70 2.72
C SER A 307 11.02 -1.78 2.32
N LEU A 308 9.82 -2.11 2.80
CA LEU A 308 8.72 -1.14 2.92
C LEU A 308 8.90 -0.21 4.12
N LEU A 309 9.99 -0.34 4.86
CA LEU A 309 10.36 0.52 5.98
C LEU A 309 11.80 0.96 5.69
N GLY A 310 11.93 2.12 5.06
CA GLY A 310 13.15 2.53 4.36
C GLY A 310 14.35 2.59 5.28
N HIS A 311 15.18 1.55 5.25
CA HIS A 311 16.52 1.56 5.84
C HIS A 311 17.56 0.82 5.00
N SER A 312 17.17 0.21 3.87
CA SER A 312 18.13 -0.27 2.89
C SER A 312 18.58 0.89 1.99
N TYR A 313 19.89 1.09 1.89
CA TYR A 313 20.48 1.96 0.87
C TYR A 313 19.98 1.52 -0.51
N PRO A 314 19.48 2.45 -1.36
CA PRO A 314 19.14 2.12 -2.74
C PRO A 314 20.45 1.83 -3.47
N LYS A 315 20.79 0.55 -3.64
CA LYS A 315 21.83 0.17 -4.57
C LYS A 315 21.29 -0.22 -5.94
N ASP A 316 19.98 -0.52 -6.05
CA ASP A 316 19.39 -0.95 -7.32
C ASP A 316 18.11 -0.19 -7.68
N GLU A 317 17.95 0.08 -8.98
CA GLU A 317 16.74 0.61 -9.62
C GLU A 317 15.58 -0.41 -9.67
N SER A 318 15.73 -1.55 -8.98
CA SER A 318 14.75 -2.63 -8.87
C SER A 318 14.26 -2.75 -7.44
N SER A 319 12.97 -2.49 -7.23
CA SER A 319 12.26 -2.70 -5.98
C SER A 319 11.15 -3.73 -6.15
N VAL A 320 10.73 -4.36 -5.05
CA VAL A 320 9.52 -5.20 -5.05
C VAL A 320 8.29 -4.44 -5.53
N LEU A 321 8.21 -3.12 -5.28
CA LEU A 321 7.11 -2.28 -5.75
C LEU A 321 7.03 -2.17 -7.28
N SER A 322 8.18 -2.17 -7.97
CA SER A 322 8.21 -2.21 -9.44
C SER A 322 7.67 -3.54 -9.99
N ASP A 323 7.88 -4.65 -9.26
CA ASP A 323 7.30 -5.94 -9.63
C ASP A 323 5.79 -5.99 -9.35
N ILE A 324 5.36 -5.45 -8.19
CA ILE A 324 3.95 -5.28 -7.84
C ILE A 324 3.22 -4.38 -8.84
N PHE A 325 3.88 -3.34 -9.37
CA PHE A 325 3.32 -2.52 -10.46
C PHE A 325 2.96 -3.38 -11.67
N ASN A 326 3.86 -4.26 -12.11
CA ASN A 326 3.59 -5.15 -13.25
C ASN A 326 2.50 -6.18 -12.94
N LEU A 327 2.44 -6.65 -11.69
CA LEU A 327 1.38 -7.55 -11.24
C LEU A 327 0.00 -6.89 -11.25
N ILE A 328 -0.13 -5.70 -10.66
CA ILE A 328 -1.42 -5.03 -10.46
C ILE A 328 -1.87 -4.29 -11.72
N ARG A 329 -0.99 -3.52 -12.36
CA ARG A 329 -1.36 -2.66 -13.50
C ARG A 329 -1.41 -3.44 -14.81
N ASN A 330 -0.45 -4.33 -15.04
CA ASN A 330 -0.34 -5.05 -16.30
C ASN A 330 -0.89 -6.49 -16.21
N GLY A 331 -1.27 -6.96 -15.01
CA GLY A 331 -1.80 -8.31 -14.81
C GLY A 331 -0.78 -9.43 -15.08
N LEU A 332 0.51 -9.10 -15.14
CA LEU A 332 1.54 -10.05 -15.55
C LEU A 332 1.80 -11.06 -14.45
N ARG A 333 1.73 -12.36 -14.78
CA ARG A 333 2.19 -13.43 -13.91
C ARG A 333 3.72 -13.50 -13.88
N PRO A 334 4.35 -14.16 -12.90
CA PRO A 334 5.80 -14.14 -12.75
C PRO A 334 6.59 -14.61 -13.98
N ASP A 335 6.06 -15.57 -14.75
CA ASP A 335 6.64 -16.05 -16.00
C ASP A 335 6.61 -15.02 -17.14
N GLN A 336 5.76 -14.01 -17.02
CA GLN A 336 5.64 -12.90 -17.96
C GLN A 336 6.42 -11.65 -17.51
N ARG A 337 6.92 -11.62 -16.26
CA ARG A 337 7.67 -10.47 -15.73
C ARG A 337 9.15 -10.61 -16.10
N PHE A 338 9.62 -9.73 -16.98
CA PHE A 338 10.99 -9.79 -17.53
C PHE A 338 12.10 -9.86 -16.48
N ARG A 339 11.91 -9.28 -15.28
CA ARG A 339 12.93 -9.27 -14.21
C ARG A 339 12.94 -10.52 -13.35
N LEU A 340 12.05 -11.48 -13.58
CA LEU A 340 11.99 -12.74 -12.85
C LEU A 340 12.51 -13.89 -13.71
N SER A 341 13.22 -14.82 -13.06
CA SER A 341 13.66 -16.09 -13.64
C SER A 341 13.04 -17.25 -12.86
N PRO A 342 12.56 -18.31 -13.52
CA PRO A 342 12.06 -19.50 -12.85
C PRO A 342 13.23 -20.31 -12.30
N ILE A 343 13.05 -20.91 -11.12
CA ILE A 343 13.95 -21.90 -10.55
C ILE A 343 13.11 -23.13 -10.19
N ASP A 344 13.42 -24.24 -10.84
CA ASP A 344 12.78 -25.53 -10.61
C ASP A 344 13.56 -26.33 -9.56
N THR A 345 12.85 -26.86 -8.55
CA THR A 345 13.39 -27.69 -7.48
C THR A 345 12.51 -28.93 -7.28
N GLU A 346 12.98 -29.90 -6.50
CA GLU A 346 12.15 -31.07 -6.12
C GLU A 346 10.86 -30.66 -5.37
N ALA A 347 10.90 -29.57 -4.60
CA ALA A 347 9.74 -29.03 -3.89
C ALA A 347 8.78 -28.23 -4.78
N GLY A 348 9.15 -27.96 -6.04
CA GLY A 348 8.38 -27.18 -7.00
C GLY A 348 9.14 -25.98 -7.56
N ARG A 349 8.42 -25.14 -8.31
CA ARG A 349 8.95 -23.93 -8.94
C ARG A 349 8.80 -22.72 -8.02
N TYR A 350 9.85 -21.89 -7.96
CA TYR A 350 9.77 -20.51 -7.46
C TYR A 350 10.39 -19.54 -8.47
N TRP A 351 10.31 -18.25 -8.19
CA TRP A 351 10.86 -17.19 -9.04
C TRP A 351 11.91 -16.39 -8.28
N LYS A 352 12.90 -15.88 -8.99
CA LYS A 352 13.94 -15.02 -8.41
C LYS A 352 14.17 -13.79 -9.27
N PHE A 353 14.47 -12.66 -8.65
CA PHE A 353 14.92 -11.48 -9.39
C PHE A 353 16.25 -11.76 -10.10
N LYS A 354 16.33 -11.38 -11.38
CA LYS A 354 17.56 -11.38 -12.17
C LYS A 354 18.56 -10.40 -11.53
N GLN A 355 19.82 -10.83 -11.42
CA GLN A 355 20.94 -10.00 -10.97
C GLN A 355 21.45 -9.11 -12.09
#